data_AF-A0A3G8LZY6-F1
#
_entry.id   AF-A0A3G8LZY6-F1
#
_cell.length_a   1.000
_cell.length_b   1.000
_cell.length_c   1.000
_cell.angle_alpha   90.00
_cell.angle_beta   90.00
_cell.angle_gamma   90.00
#
_symmetry.space_group_name_H-M   'P 1'
#
loop_
_entity.id
_entity.type
_entity.pdbx_description
1 polymer ?
#
loop_
_entity_poly.entity_id
_entity_poly.type
_entity_poly.pdbx_seq_one_letter_code
_entity_poly.pdbx_strand_id
1 'polypeptide(L)' 'MLIVGLLGVIIIYGGFFYLLFSGRSTAALPWFLLISPWICVYFGLAHVQQVAVIQWFVQKFTFKKNAK' A
#
# COMPACT_ATOMS: atom_id res chain seq x y z
N MET A 1 6.47 10.64 11.07
CA MET A 1 6.40 9.18 10.84
C MET A 1 5.85 8.80 9.46
N LEU A 2 4.90 9.56 8.89
CA LEU A 2 4.46 9.42 7.48
C LEU A 2 5.58 9.38 6.44
N ILE A 3 6.59 10.24 6.60
CA ILE A 3 7.74 10.33 5.68
C ILE A 3 8.49 8.99 5.62
N VAL A 4 8.62 8.28 6.74
CA VAL A 4 9.31 6.98 6.79
C VAL A 4 8.51 5.91 6.04
N GLY A 5 7.18 5.93 6.16
CA GLY A 5 6.30 5.05 5.39
C GLY A 5 6.39 5.32 3.89
N LEU A 6 6.36 6.60 3.48
CA LEU A 6 6.49 6.99 2.08
C LEU A 6 7.86 6.60 1.50
N LEU A 7 8.94 6.81 2.25
CA LEU A 7 10.28 6.40 1.86
C LEU A 7 10.39 4.88 1.72
N GLY A 8 9.75 4.12 2.62
CA GLY A 8 9.66 2.66 2.55
C GLY A 8 8.94 2.16 1.29
N VAL A 9 7.82 2.81 0.91
CA VAL A 9 7.15 2.53 -0.37
C VAL A 9 8.10 2.80 -1.54
N ILE A 10 8.74 3.96 -1.59
CA ILE A 10 9.66 4.31 -2.70
C ILE A 10 10.81 3.30 -2.82
N ILE A 11 11.42 2.90 -1.70
CA ILE A 11 12.55 1.96 -1.70
C ILE A 11 12.11 0.56 -2.14
N ILE A 12 10.98 0.06 -1.63
CA ILE A 12 10.52 -1.31 -1.92
C ILE A 12 10.02 -1.42 -3.37
N TYR A 13 9.22 -0.45 -3.82
CA TYR A 13 8.76 -0.43 -5.21
C TYR A 13 9.89 -0.10 -6.18
N GLY A 14 10.81 0.80 -5.82
CA GLY A 14 12.00 1.12 -6.61
C GLY A 14 12.93 -0.08 -6.75
N GLY A 15 13.18 -0.83 -5.67
CA GLY A 15 13.95 -2.06 -5.70
C GLY A 15 13.28 -3.17 -6.52
N PHE A 16 11.96 -3.32 -6.42
CA PHE A 16 11.20 -4.26 -7.24
C PHE A 16 11.28 -3.90 -8.73
N PHE A 17 11.11 -2.63 -9.07
CA PHE A 17 11.21 -2.15 -10.44
C PHE A 17 12.62 -2.32 -11.00
N TYR A 18 13.66 -2.04 -10.20
CA TYR A 18 15.05 -2.27 -10.58
C TYR A 18 15.33 -3.76 -10.88
N LEU A 19 14.82 -4.67 -10.06
CA LEU A 19 14.96 -6.11 -10.28
C LEU A 19 14.19 -6.59 -11.51
N LEU A 20 13.00 -6.03 -11.76
CA LEU A 20 12.18 -6.30 -12.94
C LEU A 20 12.90 -5.91 -14.23
N PHE A 21 13.52 -4.73 -14.28
CA PHE A 21 14.30 -4.27 -15.45
C PHE A 21 15.64 -5.01 -15.58
N SER A 22 16.21 -5.50 -14.48
CA SER A 22 17.45 -6.29 -14.49
C SER A 22 17.23 -7.77 -14.86
N GLY A 23 15.99 -8.19 -15.13
CA GLY A 23 15.67 -9.57 -15.54
C GLY A 23 15.90 -10.63 -14.47
N ARG A 24 16.07 -10.23 -13.19
CA ARG A 24 16.19 -11.17 -12.08
C ARG A 24 14.81 -11.65 -11.65
N SER A 25 14.71 -12.95 -11.33
CA SER A 25 13.47 -13.55 -10.84
C SER A 25 12.98 -12.85 -9.57
N THR A 26 11.92 -12.06 -9.69
CA THR A 26 11.23 -11.38 -8.59
C THR A 26 10.30 -12.32 -7.82
N ALA A 27 10.19 -13.59 -8.25
CA ALA A 27 9.37 -14.61 -7.60
C ALA A 27 9.82 -14.94 -6.16
N ALA A 28 11.09 -14.63 -5.82
CA ALA A 28 11.64 -14.82 -4.49
C ALA A 28 11.31 -13.67 -3.52
N LEU A 29 10.76 -12.53 -3.98
CA LEU A 29 10.39 -11.46 -3.07
C LEU A 29 9.05 -11.79 -2.40
N PRO A 30 9.03 -12.02 -1.08
CA PRO A 30 7.79 -12.30 -0.39
C PRO A 30 6.87 -11.08 -0.52
N TRP A 31 5.67 -11.31 -1.04
CA TRP A 31 4.61 -10.30 -1.19
C TRP A 31 4.32 -9.52 0.10
N PHE A 32 4.65 -10.10 1.25
CA PHE A 32 4.62 -9.44 2.55
C PHE A 32 5.45 -8.15 2.61
N LEU A 33 6.59 -8.10 1.92
CA LEU A 33 7.41 -6.88 1.82
C LEU A 33 6.71 -5.77 1.05
N LEU A 34 5.84 -6.10 0.09
CA LEU A 34 5.07 -5.08 -0.63
C LEU A 34 3.97 -4.49 0.24
N ILE A 35 3.35 -5.27 1.13
CA ILE A 35 2.23 -4.83 1.98
C ILE A 35 2.70 -4.10 3.25
N SER A 36 3.83 -4.53 3.83
CA SER A 36 4.43 -3.92 5.04
C SER A 36 4.51 -2.39 5.03
N PRO A 37 5.05 -1.72 3.99
CA PRO A 37 5.14 -0.26 3.96
C PRO A 37 3.78 0.43 3.91
N TRP A 38 2.75 -0.18 3.31
CA TRP A 38 1.38 0.38 3.33
C TRP A 38 0.77 0.35 4.72
N ILE A 39 1.01 -0.72 5.49
CA ILE A 39 0.59 -0.81 6.89
C ILE A 39 1.30 0.27 7.72
N CYS A 40 2.60 0.47 7.50
CA CYS A 40 3.36 1.55 8.15
C CYS A 40 2.85 2.96 7.79
N VAL A 41 2.50 3.20 6.52
CA VAL A 41 1.90 4.49 6.10
C VAL A 41 0.55 4.70 6.79
N TYR A 42 -0.28 3.65 6.87
CA TYR A 42 -1.58 3.71 7.54
C TYR A 42 -1.43 4.06 9.03
N PHE A 43 -0.55 3.38 9.77
CA PHE A 43 -0.31 3.67 11.19
C PHE A 43 0.40 5.02 11.43
N GLY A 44 1.13 5.53 10.43
CA GLY A 44 1.76 6.85 10.50
C GLY A 44 0.80 8.03 10.28
N LEU A 45 -0.40 7.76 9.77
CA LEU A 45 -1.42 8.75 9.41
C LEU A 45 -2.23 9.19 10.65
N ALA A 46 -2.72 10.43 10.68
CA ALA A 46 -3.55 10.90 11.79
C ALA A 46 -4.87 10.13 11.87
N HIS A 47 -5.40 9.91 13.08
CA HIS A 47 -6.60 9.10 13.30
C HIS A 47 -7.80 9.52 12.44
N VAL A 48 -7.99 10.83 12.24
CA VAL A 48 -9.06 11.39 11.39
C VAL A 48 -8.92 10.93 9.93
N GLN A 49 -7.69 10.88 9.42
CA GLN A 49 -7.41 10.44 8.06
C GLN A 49 -7.48 8.90 7.93
N GLN A 50 -7.10 8.15 8.97
CA GLN A 50 -7.30 6.68 9.01
C GLN A 50 -8.77 6.31 8.87
N VAL A 51 -9.66 7.01 9.60
CA VAL A 51 -11.11 6.81 9.52
C VAL A 51 -11.64 7.18 8.13
N ALA A 52 -11.17 8.29 7.54
CA ALA A 52 -11.55 8.68 6.18
C ALA A 52 -11.14 7.63 5.13
N VAL A 53 -9.96 7.03 5.26
CA VAL A 53 -9.49 5.94 4.38
C VAL A 53 -10.34 4.69 4.55
N ILE A 54 -10.70 4.31 5.79
CA ILE A 54 -11.62 3.19 6.03
C ILE A 54 -12.99 3.48 5.42
N GLN A 55 -13.54 4.67 5.62
CA GLN A 55 -14.85 5.04 5.04
C GLN A 55 -14.81 5.01 3.51
N TRP A 56 -13.76 5.55 2.89
CA TRP A 56 -13.54 5.46 1.44
C TRP A 56 -13.44 4.00 0.97
N PHE A 57 -12.71 3.15 1.70
CA PHE A 57 -12.53 1.74 1.38
C PHE A 57 -13.85 0.96 1.48
N VAL A 58 -14.61 1.17 2.57
CA VAL A 58 -15.94 0.57 2.77
C VAL A 58 -16.91 1.03 1.70
N GLN A 59 -16.92 2.32 1.34
CA GLN A 59 -17.76 2.83 0.24
C GLN A 59 -17.39 2.22 -1.11
N LYS A 60 -16.09 2.02 -1.36
CA LYS A 60 -15.60 1.40 -2.61
C LYS A 60 -15.99 -0.08 -2.70
N PHE A 61 -15.98 -0.81 -1.58
CA PHE A 61 -16.41 -2.22 -1.52
C PHE A 61 -17.93 -2.39 -1.40
N THR A 62 -18.65 -1.38 -0.90
CA THR A 62 -20.11 -1.34 -0.82
C THR A 62 -20.76 -0.91 -2.15
N PHE A 63 -20.04 -0.99 -3.27
CA PHE A 63 -20.58 -0.71 -4.61
C PHE A 63 -21.46 -1.84 -5.19
N LYS A 64 -22.30 -2.46 -4.34
CA LYS A 64 -23.35 -3.40 -4.74
C LYS A 64 -24.55 -3.30 -3.79
N LYS A 65 -25.42 -2.30 -4.00
CA LYS A 65 -26.89 -2.40 -3.75
C LYS A 65 -27.69 -1.14 -4.11
N ASN A 66 -27.47 -0.52 -5.27
CA ASN A 66 -28.47 0.37 -5.86
C ASN A 66 -28.47 0.21 -7.38
N ALA A 67 -28.89 -0.98 -7.82
CA ALA A 67 -29.61 -1.10 -9.08
C ALA A 67 -31.09 -1.12 -8.68
N LYS A 68 -31.74 0.04 -8.75
CA LYS A 68 -33.18 0.17 -8.68
C LYS A 68 -33.69 0.43 -10.09
#